data_AF-A0A960RRS5-F1
#
_entry.id   AF-A0A960RRS5-F1
#
_cell.length_a   1.000
_cell.length_b   1.000
_cell.length_c   1.000
_cell.angle_alpha   90.00
_cell.angle_beta   90.00
_cell.angle_gamma   90.00
#
_symmetry.space_group_name_H-M   'P 1'
#
loop_
_entity.id
_entity.type
_entity.pdbx_description
1 polymer ?
#
loop_
_entity_poly.entity_id
_entity_poly.type
_entity_poly.pdbx_seq_one_letter_code
_entity_poly.pdbx_strand_id
1 'polypeptide(L)'
;MTPEESATEQKRLAEDKSLYPPFIVEGLKSLREQMRLEARTGKPHQRCSKITDFIQLICDIWIISNKEFQERFWVRQELPDVILDYFDQATETFEEDAEIVLNAKDPPIEMTSKQREMLSHLLHLVEEYDGDPSTPLSRYGENDAPIVADPRWDKIRQYAKIVYEEITGESADHSSSKTNTPDL
;
A
#
# COMPACT_ATOMS: atom_id res chain seq x y z
N MET A 1 -9.34 13.52 -23.70
CA MET A 1 -10.03 12.55 -22.85
C MET A 1 -11.46 12.53 -23.30
N THR A 2 -12.02 11.37 -23.62
CA THR A 2 -13.42 11.25 -24.02
C THR A 2 -14.33 11.40 -22.78
N PRO A 3 -15.63 11.70 -22.95
CA PRO A 3 -16.58 11.73 -21.84
C PRO A 3 -16.66 10.40 -21.07
N GLU A 4 -16.50 9.27 -21.77
CA GLU A 4 -16.53 7.92 -21.19
C GLU A 4 -15.27 7.62 -20.35
N GLU A 5 -14.09 8.05 -20.82
CA GLU A 5 -12.84 8.00 -20.04
C GLU A 5 -12.95 8.88 -18.77
N SER A 6 -13.60 10.04 -18.88
CA SER A 6 -13.79 10.95 -17.74
C SER A 6 -14.75 10.38 -16.68
N ALA A 7 -15.83 9.71 -17.09
CA ALA A 7 -16.77 9.09 -16.15
C ALA A 7 -16.14 7.88 -15.43
N THR A 8 -15.36 7.08 -16.15
CA THR A 8 -14.61 5.94 -15.59
C THR A 8 -13.60 6.40 -14.55
N GLU A 9 -12.88 7.51 -14.82
CA GLU A 9 -11.90 8.05 -13.88
C GLU A 9 -12.54 8.57 -12.58
N GLN A 10 -13.68 9.25 -12.69
CA GLN A 10 -14.41 9.73 -11.52
C GLN A 10 -14.90 8.57 -10.63
N LYS A 11 -15.35 7.47 -11.25
CA LYS A 11 -15.75 6.25 -10.53
C LYS A 11 -14.56 5.65 -9.78
N ARG A 12 -13.42 5.46 -10.44
CA ARG A 12 -12.18 4.93 -9.82
C ARG A 12 -11.68 5.81 -8.68
N LEU A 13 -11.66 7.13 -8.88
CA LEU A 13 -11.23 8.06 -7.84
C LEU A 13 -12.16 8.03 -6.61
N ALA A 14 -13.47 7.85 -6.83
CA ALA A 14 -14.42 7.69 -5.73
C ALA A 14 -14.19 6.37 -4.97
N GLU A 15 -13.88 5.29 -5.69
CA GLU A 15 -13.51 4.00 -5.10
C GLU A 15 -12.21 4.12 -4.28
N ASP A 16 -11.15 4.74 -4.84
CA ASP A 16 -9.89 4.93 -4.11
C ASP A 16 -10.11 5.73 -2.82
N LYS A 17 -10.91 6.81 -2.87
CA LYS A 17 -11.25 7.63 -1.70
C LYS A 17 -12.01 6.87 -0.62
N SER A 18 -12.70 5.80 -1.00
CA SER A 18 -13.43 4.95 -0.06
C SER A 18 -12.54 3.88 0.59
N LEU A 19 -11.35 3.63 0.01
CA LEU A 19 -10.45 2.56 0.43
C LEU A 19 -9.20 3.10 1.11
N TYR A 20 -8.55 4.11 0.51
CA TYR A 20 -7.18 4.50 0.80
C TYR A 20 -7.07 5.91 1.40
N PRO A 21 -6.02 6.17 2.21
CA PRO A 21 -5.73 7.50 2.77
C PRO A 21 -5.43 8.55 1.69
N PRO A 22 -5.63 9.85 2.00
CA PRO A 22 -5.44 10.93 1.05
C PRO A 22 -4.10 10.90 0.30
N PHE A 23 -2.99 10.61 0.98
CA PHE A 23 -1.68 10.45 0.35
C PHE A 23 -1.70 9.39 -0.76
N ILE A 24 -2.23 8.21 -0.47
CA ILE A 24 -2.30 7.11 -1.45
C ILE A 24 -3.23 7.50 -2.61
N VAL A 25 -4.38 8.10 -2.32
CA VAL A 25 -5.34 8.53 -3.35
C VAL A 25 -4.70 9.52 -4.33
N GLU A 26 -4.01 10.55 -3.83
CA GLU A 26 -3.36 11.52 -4.72
C GLU A 26 -2.17 10.92 -5.46
N GLY A 27 -1.39 10.05 -4.82
CA GLY A 27 -0.30 9.34 -5.49
C GLY A 27 -0.78 8.42 -6.61
N LEU A 28 -1.84 7.63 -6.40
CA LEU A 28 -2.44 6.77 -7.41
C LEU A 28 -2.99 7.59 -8.59
N LYS A 29 -3.59 8.74 -8.30
CA LYS A 29 -4.05 9.67 -9.33
C LYS A 29 -2.89 10.22 -10.16
N SER A 30 -1.80 10.67 -9.52
CA SER A 30 -0.60 11.14 -10.20
C SER A 30 0.06 10.04 -11.04
N LEU A 31 0.14 8.81 -10.52
CA LEU A 31 0.65 7.66 -11.26
C LEU A 31 -0.16 7.40 -12.53
N ARG A 32 -1.49 7.39 -12.44
CA ARG A 32 -2.37 7.20 -13.61
C ARG A 32 -2.23 8.34 -14.63
N GLU A 33 -2.06 9.58 -14.19
CA GLU A 33 -1.78 10.72 -15.07
C GLU A 33 -0.44 10.55 -15.80
N GLN A 34 0.61 10.11 -15.09
CA GLN A 34 1.91 9.83 -15.68
C GLN A 34 1.83 8.71 -16.72
N MET A 35 1.21 7.56 -16.39
CA MET A 35 1.04 6.45 -17.34
C MET A 35 0.33 6.88 -18.62
N ARG A 36 -0.69 7.76 -18.53
CA ARG A 36 -1.37 8.33 -19.70
C ARG A 36 -0.44 9.20 -20.54
N LEU A 37 0.38 10.02 -19.89
CA LEU A 37 1.33 10.89 -20.57
C LEU A 37 2.41 10.05 -21.29
N GLU A 38 2.90 9.00 -20.65
CA GLU A 38 3.85 8.04 -21.24
C GLU A 38 3.24 7.32 -22.45
N ALA A 39 2.01 6.80 -22.32
CA ALA A 39 1.30 6.16 -23.42
C ALA A 39 1.08 7.10 -24.62
N ARG A 40 0.90 8.40 -24.37
CA ARG A 40 0.73 9.42 -25.43
C ARG A 40 2.03 9.88 -26.05
N THR A 41 3.10 9.98 -25.27
CA THR A 41 4.36 10.60 -25.70
C THR A 41 5.44 9.59 -26.06
N GLY A 42 5.28 8.32 -25.66
CA GLY A 42 6.27 7.26 -25.79
C GLY A 42 7.53 7.49 -24.95
N LYS A 43 7.52 8.46 -24.02
CA LYS A 43 8.68 8.84 -23.21
C LYS A 43 8.39 8.56 -21.74
N PRO A 44 9.19 7.70 -21.07
CA PRO A 44 9.07 7.50 -19.62
C PRO A 44 9.29 8.85 -18.93
N HIS A 45 8.35 9.26 -18.08
CA HIS A 45 8.24 10.66 -17.67
C HIS A 45 8.85 11.00 -16.32
N GLN A 46 9.32 10.03 -15.53
CA GLN A 46 9.98 10.37 -14.27
C GLN A 46 10.97 9.30 -13.82
N ARG A 47 12.17 9.74 -13.41
CA ARG A 47 13.00 8.94 -12.51
C ARG A 47 12.46 9.15 -11.11
N CYS A 48 11.98 8.08 -10.48
CA CYS A 48 11.70 8.10 -9.05
C CYS A 48 12.99 8.47 -8.31
N SER A 49 12.89 9.44 -7.40
CA SER A 49 14.05 10.05 -6.74
C SER A 49 13.89 10.06 -5.22
N LYS A 50 12.66 9.99 -4.72
CA LYS A 50 12.33 9.97 -3.29
C LYS A 50 11.52 8.73 -2.97
N ILE A 51 11.57 8.27 -1.72
CA ILE A 51 10.75 7.14 -1.27
C ILE A 51 9.24 7.38 -1.50
N THR A 52 8.80 8.63 -1.41
CA THR A 52 7.41 9.05 -1.66
C THR A 52 6.97 8.91 -3.12
N ASP A 53 7.91 8.75 -4.05
CA ASP A 53 7.60 8.52 -5.47
C ASP A 53 7.17 7.06 -5.73
N PHE A 54 7.43 6.15 -4.78
CA PHE A 54 7.09 4.73 -4.87
C PHE A 54 5.73 4.47 -4.25
N ILE A 55 4.68 4.92 -4.95
CA ILE A 55 3.32 4.87 -4.40
C ILE A 55 2.81 3.44 -4.16
N GLN A 56 3.27 2.47 -4.95
CA GLN A 56 2.89 1.06 -4.78
C GLN A 56 3.43 0.51 -3.46
N LEU A 57 4.75 0.61 -3.23
CA LEU A 57 5.37 0.34 -1.93
C LEU A 57 4.61 0.99 -0.74
N ILE A 58 4.21 2.25 -0.87
CA ILE A 58 3.47 2.96 0.20
C ILE A 58 2.07 2.37 0.39
N CYS A 59 1.41 1.97 -0.69
CA CYS A 59 0.15 1.26 -0.67
C CYS A 59 0.30 -0.09 0.05
N ASP A 60 1.35 -0.85 -0.25
CA ASP A 60 1.56 -2.18 0.34
C ASP A 60 1.87 -2.08 1.83
N ILE A 61 2.70 -1.12 2.25
CA ILE A 61 2.95 -0.83 3.67
C ILE A 61 1.63 -0.50 4.38
N TRP A 62 0.75 0.30 3.74
CA TRP A 62 -0.55 0.62 4.31
C TRP A 62 -1.48 -0.60 4.40
N ILE A 63 -1.53 -1.44 3.36
CA ILE A 63 -2.30 -2.70 3.35
C ILE A 63 -1.84 -3.63 4.48
N ILE A 64 -0.52 -3.79 4.65
CA ILE A 64 0.07 -4.56 5.76
C ILE A 64 -0.32 -3.93 7.10
N SER A 65 -0.37 -2.60 7.21
CA SER A 65 -0.74 -1.94 8.46
C SER A 65 -2.23 -2.06 8.83
N ASN A 66 -3.12 -2.27 7.85
CA ASN A 66 -4.56 -2.07 8.02
C ASN A 66 -5.32 -3.40 8.21
N LYS A 67 -5.63 -3.71 9.48
CA LYS A 67 -6.40 -4.92 9.83
C LYS A 67 -7.81 -4.95 9.23
N GLU A 68 -8.52 -3.83 9.19
CA GLU A 68 -9.89 -3.79 8.64
C GLU A 68 -9.89 -4.09 7.14
N PHE A 69 -8.88 -3.57 6.42
CA PHE A 69 -8.64 -3.87 5.02
C PHE A 69 -8.38 -5.37 4.83
N GLN A 70 -7.46 -5.95 5.59
CA GLN A 70 -7.14 -7.38 5.52
C GLN A 70 -8.36 -8.26 5.84
N GLU A 71 -9.13 -7.93 6.88
CA GLU A 71 -10.36 -8.66 7.20
C GLU A 71 -11.39 -8.57 6.06
N ARG A 72 -11.48 -7.42 5.40
CA ARG A 72 -12.42 -7.19 4.31
C ARG A 72 -12.02 -7.94 3.04
N PHE A 73 -10.76 -7.88 2.65
CA PHE A 73 -10.31 -8.36 1.35
C PHE A 73 -9.60 -9.71 1.41
N TRP A 74 -8.79 -9.98 2.44
CA TRP A 74 -8.09 -11.25 2.59
C TRP A 74 -9.02 -12.33 3.15
N VAL A 75 -9.83 -11.97 4.14
CA VAL A 75 -10.69 -12.94 4.85
C VAL A 75 -12.08 -13.05 4.23
N ARG A 76 -12.78 -11.93 4.08
CA ARG A 76 -14.15 -11.92 3.54
C ARG A 76 -14.21 -11.97 2.02
N GLN A 77 -13.07 -11.79 1.34
CA GLN A 77 -12.98 -11.79 -0.12
C GLN A 77 -14.03 -10.86 -0.75
N GLU A 78 -14.23 -9.69 -0.13
CA GLU A 78 -15.09 -8.64 -0.70
C GLU A 78 -14.39 -8.03 -1.91
N LEU A 79 -14.24 -8.80 -2.99
CA LEU A 79 -13.52 -8.42 -4.20
C LEU A 79 -14.08 -7.09 -4.74
N PRO A 80 -13.33 -5.98 -4.68
CA PRO A 80 -13.58 -4.91 -5.63
C PRO A 80 -13.16 -5.46 -7.00
N ASP A 81 -13.77 -4.99 -8.09
CA ASP A 81 -13.47 -5.40 -9.48
C ASP A 81 -11.99 -5.17 -9.91
N VAL A 82 -11.12 -4.73 -9.00
CA VAL A 82 -9.80 -4.14 -9.28
C VAL A 82 -8.68 -4.65 -8.34
N ILE A 83 -8.98 -5.21 -7.16
CA ILE A 83 -7.94 -5.54 -6.16
C ILE A 83 -8.03 -7.01 -5.77
N LEU A 84 -7.04 -7.79 -6.23
CA LEU A 84 -6.70 -9.09 -5.68
C LEU A 84 -5.39 -8.87 -4.93
N ASP A 85 -5.47 -8.46 -3.66
CA ASP A 85 -4.30 -8.40 -2.79
C ASP A 85 -4.61 -9.36 -1.65
N TYR A 86 -4.28 -10.63 -1.79
CA TYR A 86 -4.28 -11.59 -0.67
C TYR A 86 -2.94 -11.50 0.06
N PHE A 87 -2.81 -12.20 1.20
CA PHE A 87 -1.56 -12.18 1.97
C PHE A 87 -0.32 -12.40 1.08
N ASP A 88 -0.25 -13.51 0.34
CA ASP A 88 0.92 -13.87 -0.47
C ASP A 88 1.31 -12.79 -1.48
N GLN A 89 0.31 -12.22 -2.17
CA GLN A 89 0.57 -11.23 -3.21
C GLN A 89 0.96 -9.87 -2.61
N ALA A 90 0.35 -9.51 -1.47
CA ALA A 90 0.67 -8.27 -0.77
C ALA A 90 2.09 -8.30 -0.17
N THR A 91 2.52 -9.45 0.37
CA THR A 91 3.89 -9.62 0.88
C THR A 91 4.90 -9.72 -0.26
N GLU A 92 4.63 -10.49 -1.32
CA GLU A 92 5.51 -10.60 -2.49
C GLU A 92 5.77 -9.22 -3.14
N THR A 93 4.70 -8.45 -3.40
CA THR A 93 4.83 -7.11 -4.01
C THR A 93 5.59 -6.16 -3.09
N PHE A 94 5.30 -6.18 -1.79
CA PHE A 94 6.00 -5.36 -0.82
C PHE A 94 7.50 -5.69 -0.75
N GLU A 95 7.85 -6.98 -0.69
CA GLU A 95 9.24 -7.45 -0.60
C GLU A 95 10.04 -7.00 -1.82
N GLU A 96 9.53 -7.23 -3.03
CA GLU A 96 10.17 -6.82 -4.28
C GLU A 96 10.38 -5.29 -4.33
N ASP A 97 9.35 -4.51 -4.06
CA ASP A 97 9.43 -3.05 -4.11
C ASP A 97 10.36 -2.48 -3.03
N ALA A 98 10.32 -3.02 -1.81
CA ALA A 98 11.19 -2.60 -0.72
C ALA A 98 12.66 -2.91 -1.04
N GLU A 99 12.96 -4.10 -1.56
CA GLU A 99 14.30 -4.46 -2.01
C GLU A 99 14.81 -3.51 -3.09
N ILE A 100 13.99 -3.21 -4.11
CA ILE A 100 14.36 -2.28 -5.20
C ILE A 100 14.74 -0.92 -4.62
N VAL A 101 13.91 -0.37 -3.73
CA VAL A 101 14.11 0.95 -3.12
C VAL A 101 15.35 0.97 -2.22
N LEU A 102 15.57 -0.06 -1.41
CA LEU A 102 16.70 -0.15 -0.50
C LEU A 102 18.03 -0.37 -1.25
N ASN A 103 18.02 -1.14 -2.34
CA ASN A 103 19.21 -1.51 -3.11
C ASN A 103 19.57 -0.53 -4.24
N ALA A 104 18.73 0.48 -4.52
CA ALA A 104 19.00 1.51 -5.52
C ALA A 104 20.28 2.30 -5.19
N LYS A 105 21.26 2.27 -6.11
CA LYS A 105 22.60 2.87 -5.94
C LYS A 105 22.90 4.07 -6.84
N ASP A 106 22.24 4.20 -7.99
CA ASP A 106 22.55 5.26 -8.97
C ASP A 106 21.35 5.70 -9.83
N PRO A 107 20.73 6.86 -9.52
CA PRO A 107 20.91 7.61 -8.27
C PRO A 107 20.32 6.84 -7.09
N PRO A 108 20.84 7.03 -5.86
CA PRO A 108 20.19 6.49 -4.67
C PRO A 108 18.84 7.18 -4.44
N ILE A 109 17.88 6.44 -3.89
CA ILE A 109 16.58 7.01 -3.50
C ILE A 109 16.74 7.86 -2.22
N GLU A 110 16.25 9.10 -2.30
CA GLU A 110 16.22 10.07 -1.20
C GLU A 110 15.24 9.59 -0.11
N MET A 111 15.79 9.32 1.07
CA MET A 111 15.08 9.00 2.31
C MET A 111 16.00 9.28 3.50
N THR A 112 15.45 9.54 4.69
CA THR A 112 16.25 9.72 5.90
C THR A 112 16.89 8.40 6.35
N SER A 113 17.95 8.47 7.18
CA SER A 113 18.53 7.26 7.78
C SER A 113 17.50 6.47 8.59
N LYS A 114 16.60 7.17 9.28
CA LYS A 114 15.50 6.56 10.05
C LYS A 114 14.50 5.85 9.13
N GLN A 115 14.05 6.49 8.06
CA GLN A 115 13.14 5.88 7.07
C GLN A 115 13.77 4.61 6.45
N ARG A 116 15.06 4.67 6.11
CA ARG A 116 15.80 3.53 5.56
C ARG A 116 15.89 2.37 6.55
N GLU A 117 16.27 2.65 7.80
CA GLU A 117 16.35 1.65 8.87
C GLU A 117 14.98 1.01 9.12
N MET A 118 13.94 1.83 9.16
CA MET A 118 12.58 1.37 9.41
C MET A 118 12.04 0.50 8.29
N LEU A 119 12.20 0.91 7.03
CA LEU A 119 11.81 0.12 5.87
C LEU A 119 12.58 -1.20 5.80
N SER A 120 13.90 -1.17 6.03
CA SER A 120 14.73 -2.38 6.07
C SER A 120 14.32 -3.34 7.18
N HIS A 121 13.94 -2.82 8.36
CA HIS A 121 13.46 -3.66 9.44
C HIS A 121 12.07 -4.24 9.15
N LEU A 122 11.18 -3.47 8.52
CA LEU A 122 9.87 -3.97 8.12
C LEU A 122 10.00 -5.09 7.09
N LEU A 123 10.85 -4.90 6.07
CA LEU A 123 11.18 -5.93 5.08
C LEU A 123 11.57 -7.24 5.76
N HIS A 124 12.57 -7.17 6.65
CA HIS A 124 13.05 -8.33 7.38
C HIS A 124 11.95 -9.02 8.21
N LEU A 125 11.09 -8.26 8.88
CA LEU A 125 10.00 -8.84 9.68
C LEU A 125 8.96 -9.56 8.81
N VAL A 126 8.67 -9.04 7.62
CA VAL A 126 7.74 -9.66 6.66
C VAL A 126 8.36 -10.93 6.09
N GLU A 127 9.60 -10.88 5.60
CA GLU A 127 10.33 -12.05 5.07
C GLU A 127 10.46 -13.17 6.11
N GLU A 128 10.77 -12.83 7.38
CA GLU A 128 10.86 -13.80 8.46
C GLU A 128 9.51 -14.48 8.73
N TYR A 129 8.41 -13.73 8.63
CA TYR A 129 7.08 -14.27 8.86
C TYR A 129 6.60 -15.11 7.67
N ASP A 130 6.76 -14.63 6.44
CA ASP A 130 6.36 -15.33 5.22
C ASP A 130 7.18 -16.62 5.01
N GLY A 131 8.48 -16.57 5.28
CA GLY A 131 9.39 -17.71 5.18
C GLY A 131 9.30 -18.73 6.34
N ASP A 132 8.55 -18.46 7.41
CA ASP A 132 8.44 -19.34 8.57
C ASP A 132 7.53 -20.56 8.26
N PRO A 133 8.02 -21.81 8.37
CA PRO A 133 7.20 -23.01 8.14
C PRO A 133 5.98 -23.15 9.06
N SER A 134 5.93 -22.41 10.17
CA SER A 134 4.79 -22.36 11.10
C SER A 134 3.74 -21.32 10.72
N THR A 135 4.01 -20.46 9.75
CA THR A 135 3.03 -19.51 9.23
C THR A 135 1.86 -20.24 8.57
N PRO A 136 0.61 -19.85 8.86
CA PRO A 136 -0.55 -20.47 8.24
C PRO A 136 -0.44 -20.41 6.72
N LEU A 137 -0.73 -21.53 6.04
CA LEU A 137 -0.72 -21.58 4.58
C LEU A 137 -1.79 -20.65 4.01
N SER A 138 -1.36 -19.54 3.39
CA SER A 138 -2.21 -18.81 2.47
C SER A 138 -2.33 -19.58 1.15
N ARG A 139 -3.50 -19.46 0.52
CA ARG A 139 -3.80 -20.02 -0.80
C ARG A 139 -4.72 -19.04 -1.51
N TYR A 140 -4.17 -17.88 -1.89
CA TYR A 140 -4.93 -16.85 -2.60
C TYR A 140 -6.24 -16.48 -1.87
N GLY A 141 -6.16 -16.19 -0.56
CA GLY A 141 -7.31 -15.76 0.24
C GLY A 141 -8.18 -16.86 0.82
N GLU A 142 -7.96 -18.14 0.49
CA GLU A 142 -8.78 -19.24 1.05
C GLU A 142 -8.55 -19.44 2.56
N ASN A 143 -7.40 -19.03 3.10
CA ASN A 143 -6.99 -19.33 4.47
C ASN A 143 -6.23 -18.18 5.15
N ASP A 144 -6.57 -16.93 4.85
CA ASP A 144 -5.82 -15.78 5.38
C ASP A 144 -6.32 -15.36 6.78
N ALA A 145 -7.49 -15.84 7.22
CA ALA A 145 -8.05 -15.50 8.53
C ALA A 145 -7.13 -15.83 9.73
N PRO A 146 -6.47 -17.00 9.78
CA PRO A 146 -5.47 -17.30 10.80
C PRO A 146 -4.27 -16.35 10.77
N ILE A 147 -3.85 -15.85 9.60
CA ILE A 147 -2.76 -14.87 9.47
C ILE A 147 -3.20 -13.55 10.09
N VAL A 148 -4.39 -13.06 9.74
CA VAL A 148 -4.92 -11.81 10.29
C VAL A 148 -5.06 -11.88 11.83
N ALA A 149 -5.32 -13.07 12.38
CA ALA A 149 -5.41 -13.31 13.82
C ALA A 149 -4.06 -13.62 14.51
N ASP A 150 -2.97 -13.86 13.77
CA ASP A 150 -1.67 -14.25 14.34
C ASP A 150 -1.04 -13.07 15.12
N PRO A 151 -0.67 -13.24 16.40
CA PRO A 151 0.02 -12.22 17.18
C PRO A 151 1.38 -11.77 16.61
N ARG A 152 2.07 -12.62 15.85
CA ARG A 152 3.31 -12.26 15.15
C ARG A 152 3.00 -11.29 14.02
N TRP A 153 2.01 -11.61 13.19
CA TRP A 153 1.54 -10.70 12.13
C TRP A 153 1.00 -9.40 12.72
N ASP A 154 0.27 -9.43 13.83
CA ASP A 154 -0.20 -8.21 14.50
C ASP A 154 0.92 -7.23 14.87
N LYS A 155 2.07 -7.75 15.34
CA LYS A 155 3.26 -6.90 15.60
C LYS A 155 3.81 -6.28 14.32
N ILE A 156 3.82 -7.04 13.23
CA ILE A 156 4.25 -6.56 11.91
C ILE A 156 3.32 -5.44 11.45
N ARG A 157 2.00 -5.62 11.56
CA ARG A 157 1.03 -4.57 11.23
C ARG A 157 1.24 -3.30 12.03
N GLN A 158 1.41 -3.43 13.34
CA GLN A 158 1.66 -2.28 14.22
C GLN A 158 2.95 -1.56 13.82
N TYR A 159 4.00 -2.28 13.42
CA TYR A 159 5.23 -1.68 12.96
C TYR A 159 5.08 -1.04 11.56
N ALA A 160 4.40 -1.70 10.62
CA ALA A 160 4.10 -1.18 9.29
C ALA A 160 3.33 0.14 9.36
N LYS A 161 2.41 0.28 10.32
CA LYS A 161 1.75 1.55 10.62
C LYS A 161 2.75 2.66 10.95
N ILE A 162 3.69 2.41 11.85
CA ILE A 162 4.71 3.40 12.23
C ILE A 162 5.60 3.76 11.03
N VAL A 163 5.93 2.77 10.18
CA VAL A 163 6.72 2.97 8.95
C VAL A 163 5.95 3.84 7.95
N TYR A 164 4.66 3.57 7.73
CA TYR A 164 3.79 4.38 6.89
C TYR A 164 3.77 5.84 7.35
N GLU A 165 3.54 6.07 8.64
CA GLU A 165 3.45 7.41 9.23
C GLU A 165 4.77 8.17 9.13
N GLU A 166 5.92 7.48 9.28
CA GLU A 166 7.25 8.08 9.11
C GLU A 166 7.59 8.42 7.65
N ILE A 167 7.15 7.60 6.68
CA ILE A 167 7.43 7.82 5.26
C ILE A 167 6.55 8.95 4.71
N THR A 168 5.26 8.93 5.05
CA THR A 168 4.25 9.82 4.45
C THR A 168 4.01 11.09 5.26
N GLY A 169 4.22 11.05 6.58
CA GLY A 169 3.80 12.12 7.50
C GLY A 169 2.28 12.15 7.75
N GLU A 170 1.51 11.21 7.20
CA GLU A 170 0.06 11.06 7.44
C GLU A 170 -0.22 9.96 8.46
N SER A 171 -1.37 10.02 9.15
CA SER A 171 -1.81 8.91 9.99
C SER A 171 -2.30 7.75 9.15
N ALA A 172 -1.94 6.51 9.53
CA ALA A 172 -2.48 5.31 8.90
C ALA A 172 -3.96 5.07 9.26
N ASP A 173 -4.43 5.64 10.38
CA ASP A 173 -5.82 5.51 10.80
C ASP A 173 -6.72 6.43 10.00
N HIS A 174 -7.52 5.79 9.14
CA HIS A 174 -8.61 6.44 8.43
C HIS A 174 -9.78 6.71 9.37
N SER A 175 -9.58 7.55 10.39
CA SER A 175 -10.73 8.14 11.05
C SER A 175 -11.34 9.11 10.05
N SER A 176 -12.38 8.65 9.35
CA SER A 176 -13.40 9.55 8.82
C SER A 176 -13.62 10.61 9.89
N SER A 177 -13.23 11.85 9.58
CA SER A 177 -13.58 12.98 10.41
C SER A 177 -15.09 12.99 10.40
N LYS A 178 -15.72 12.38 11.42
CA LYS A 178 -17.11 12.59 11.73
C LYS A 178 -17.19 14.08 11.94
N THR A 179 -17.67 14.79 10.93
CA THR A 179 -18.09 16.17 11.06
C THR A 179 -19.04 16.17 12.23
N ASN A 180 -18.59 16.75 13.34
CA ASN A 180 -19.46 17.15 14.44
C ASN A 180 -20.51 18.05 13.81
N THR A 181 -21.68 17.49 13.54
CA THR A 181 -22.89 18.29 13.39
C THR A 181 -23.17 18.82 14.80
N PRO A 182 -23.10 20.14 15.05
CA PRO A 182 -23.61 20.65 16.30
C PRO A 182 -25.13 20.47 16.26
N ASP A 183 -25.67 19.82 17.30
CA ASP A 183 -27.11 19.78 17.55
C ASP A 183 -27.68 21.19 17.55
N LEU A 184 -28.68 21.42 16.69
CA LEU A 184 -29.67 22.49 16.79
C LEU A 184 -31.05 21.94 16.44
#